data_AF-A0A699WTT5-F1
#
_entry.id   AF-A0A699WTT5-F1
#
_cell.length_a   1.000
_cell.length_b   1.000
_cell.length_c   1.000
_cell.angle_alpha   90.00
_cell.angle_beta   90.00
_cell.angle_gamma   90.00
#
_symmetry.space_group_name_H-M   'P 1'
#
loop_
_entity.id
_entity.type
_entity.pdbx_description
1 polymer ?
#
loop_
_entity_poly.entity_id
_entity_poly.type
_entity_poly.pdbx_seq_one_letter_code
_entity_poly.pdbx_strand_id
1 'polypeptide(L)'
;SVEINNSRLTGDFVADDTSVLNVTLRNNARLDGNIINGNSLVIDSSGYWQLAADNSIKSLAMDGGSVGFSEDAFHTLTVGRLSGRGVFDMRIDLDNGVGDLLNVAGEAT
;
A
#
# COMPACT_ATOMS: atom_id res chain seq x y z
N SER A 1 1.15 3.56 -16.28
CA SER A 1 2.06 2.88 -15.33
C SER A 1 3.01 3.91 -14.77
N VAL A 2 3.24 3.90 -13.46
CA VAL A 2 4.17 4.80 -12.76
C VAL A 2 5.20 3.95 -12.04
N GLU A 3 6.47 4.28 -12.22
CA GLU A 3 7.58 3.63 -11.52
C GLU A 3 8.32 4.66 -10.68
N ILE A 4 8.61 4.29 -9.44
CA ILE A 4 9.37 5.08 -8.49
C ILE A 4 10.57 4.23 -8.09
N ASN A 5 11.76 4.80 -8.30
CA ASN A 5 13.01 4.08 -8.17
C ASN A 5 13.98 4.91 -7.34
N ASN A 6 14.43 4.37 -6.21
CA ASN A 6 15.40 5.00 -5.30
C ASN A 6 15.11 6.49 -5.02
N SER A 7 13.83 6.81 -4.87
CA SER A 7 13.33 8.18 -4.75
C SER A 7 12.18 8.21 -3.76
N ARG A 8 11.94 9.39 -3.17
CA ARG A 8 10.83 9.62 -2.23
C ARG A 8 9.83 10.57 -2.87
N LEU A 9 8.55 10.19 -2.87
CA LEU A 9 7.45 11.02 -3.34
C LEU A 9 6.47 11.24 -2.19
N THR A 10 5.89 12.44 -2.15
CA THR A 10 4.80 12.79 -1.24
C THR A 10 3.61 13.26 -2.05
N GLY A 11 2.42 12.80 -1.67
CA GLY A 11 1.15 13.08 -2.36
C GLY A 11 0.54 11.81 -2.96
N ASP A 12 -0.71 11.96 -3.40
CA ASP A 12 -1.52 10.84 -3.86
C ASP A 12 -1.32 10.57 -5.36
N PHE A 13 -1.42 9.30 -5.74
CA PHE A 13 -1.71 8.93 -7.13
C PHE A 13 -3.21 8.75 -7.30
N VAL A 14 -3.78 9.40 -8.30
CA VAL A 14 -5.22 9.37 -8.58
C VAL A 14 -5.43 9.00 -10.05
N ALA A 15 -6.27 8.01 -10.30
CA ALA A 15 -6.81 7.73 -11.63
C ALA A 15 -8.32 7.94 -11.66
N ASP A 16 -8.86 8.32 -12.81
CA ASP A 16 -10.29 8.26 -13.05
C ASP A 16 -10.76 6.81 -13.28
N ASP A 17 -12.07 6.60 -13.30
CA ASP A 17 -12.70 5.28 -13.41
C ASP A 17 -12.48 4.61 -14.79
N THR A 18 -11.95 5.34 -15.77
CA THR A 18 -11.64 4.83 -17.11
C THR A 18 -10.17 4.46 -17.27
N SER A 19 -9.33 4.89 -16.33
CA SER A 19 -7.87 4.76 -16.38
C SER A 19 -7.37 3.54 -15.61
N VAL A 20 -6.23 2.99 -16.04
CA VAL A 20 -5.55 1.88 -15.35
C VAL A 20 -4.29 2.39 -14.68
N LEU A 21 -4.34 2.53 -13.35
CA LEU A 21 -3.20 2.93 -12.53
C LEU A 21 -2.44 1.72 -11.99
N ASN A 22 -1.26 1.49 -12.57
CA ASN A 22 -0.29 0.52 -12.07
C ASN A 22 0.90 1.30 -11.49
N VAL A 23 1.27 1.01 -10.25
CA VAL A 23 2.38 1.65 -9.52
C VAL A 23 3.43 0.60 -9.16
N THR A 24 4.70 0.97 -9.26
CA THR A 24 5.80 0.16 -8.75
C THR A 24 6.76 0.98 -7.89
N LEU A 25 7.05 0.48 -6.69
CA LEU A 25 8.06 1.00 -5.77
C LEU A 25 9.26 0.05 -5.77
N ARG A 26 10.44 0.56 -6.13
CA ARG A 26 11.65 -0.25 -6.19
C ARG A 26 12.91 0.43 -5.71
N ASN A 27 13.89 -0.39 -5.35
CA ASN A 27 15.23 0.02 -4.92
C ASN A 27 15.18 1.09 -3.83
N ASN A 28 14.54 0.80 -2.69
CA ASN A 28 14.34 1.76 -1.58
C ASN A 28 13.48 2.99 -1.94
N ALA A 29 12.68 2.92 -3.00
CA ALA A 29 11.69 3.95 -3.28
C ALA A 29 10.66 4.08 -2.16
N ARG A 30 10.15 5.29 -1.94
CA ARG A 30 9.09 5.55 -0.99
C ARG A 30 7.99 6.41 -1.58
N LEU A 31 6.74 6.03 -1.29
CA LEU A 31 5.55 6.84 -1.50
C LEU A 31 4.92 7.19 -0.14
N ASP A 32 4.79 8.48 0.15
CA ASP A 32 4.04 9.04 1.27
C ASP A 32 2.71 9.62 0.76
N GLY A 33 1.66 8.81 0.75
CA GLY A 33 0.36 9.17 0.17
C GLY A 33 -0.50 7.98 -0.22
N ASN A 34 -1.68 8.26 -0.76
CA ASN A 34 -2.68 7.26 -1.16
C ASN A 34 -2.58 6.87 -2.63
N ILE A 35 -3.07 5.67 -2.97
CA ILE A 35 -3.28 5.23 -4.35
C ILE A 35 -4.79 5.13 -4.57
N ILE A 36 -5.38 6.12 -5.21
CA ILE A 36 -6.82 6.22 -5.45
C ILE A 36 -7.15 5.63 -6.82
N ASN A 37 -8.13 4.72 -6.86
CA ASN A 37 -8.49 3.94 -8.04
C ASN A 37 -7.30 3.10 -8.58
N GLY A 38 -6.48 2.56 -7.67
CA GLY A 38 -5.32 1.74 -8.01
C GLY A 38 -5.70 0.37 -8.57
N ASN A 39 -5.21 0.06 -9.77
CA ASN A 39 -5.33 -1.28 -10.34
C ASN A 39 -4.29 -2.23 -9.75
N SER A 40 -3.03 -1.84 -9.68
CA SER A 40 -2.00 -2.68 -9.06
C SER A 40 -0.90 -1.86 -8.38
N LEU A 41 -0.43 -2.35 -7.23
CA LEU A 41 0.84 -1.92 -6.63
C LEU A 41 1.81 -3.11 -6.59
N VAL A 42 3.03 -2.87 -7.04
CA VAL A 42 4.19 -3.76 -6.85
C VAL A 42 5.17 -3.07 -5.90
N ILE A 43 5.57 -3.76 -4.85
CA ILE A 43 6.66 -3.34 -3.96
C ILE A 43 7.79 -4.34 -4.13
N ASP A 44 8.91 -3.88 -4.66
CA ASP A 44 10.11 -4.69 -4.86
C ASP A 44 11.33 -4.03 -4.18
N SER A 45 12.37 -4.82 -3.90
CA SER A 45 13.71 -4.33 -3.53
C SER A 45 13.71 -3.24 -2.43
N SER A 46 13.09 -3.54 -1.28
CA SER A 46 12.97 -2.64 -0.12
C SER A 46 12.16 -1.35 -0.36
N GLY A 47 11.28 -1.33 -1.36
CA GLY A 47 10.30 -0.25 -1.51
C GLY A 47 9.40 -0.08 -0.28
N TYR A 48 8.90 1.14 -0.07
CA TYR A 48 8.06 1.48 1.08
C TYR A 48 6.84 2.29 0.67
N TRP A 49 5.65 1.81 1.01
CA TRP A 49 4.43 2.60 0.88
C TRP A 49 3.95 3.04 2.26
N GLN A 50 3.97 4.35 2.53
CA GLN A 50 3.30 4.95 3.67
C GLN A 50 1.89 5.35 3.25
N LEU A 51 0.93 4.49 3.59
CA LEU A 51 -0.49 4.75 3.44
C LEU A 51 -0.91 5.87 4.40
N ALA A 52 -1.67 6.83 3.89
CA ALA A 52 -2.02 8.06 4.61
C ALA A 52 -3.47 8.09 5.13
N ALA A 53 -4.33 7.24 4.58
CA ALA A 53 -5.71 7.02 5.01
C ALA A 53 -6.20 5.66 4.48
N ASP A 54 -7.42 5.25 4.87
CA ASP A 54 -8.10 4.10 4.27
C ASP A 54 -7.90 4.03 2.74
N ASN A 55 -7.45 2.88 2.26
CA ASN A 55 -7.08 2.73 0.86
C ASN A 55 -7.57 1.40 0.27
N SER A 56 -7.88 1.40 -1.03
CA SER A 56 -8.32 0.20 -1.73
C SER A 56 -7.66 0.06 -3.09
N ILE A 57 -7.04 -1.09 -3.32
CA ILE A 57 -6.38 -1.44 -4.60
C ILE A 57 -6.76 -2.86 -5.04
N LYS A 58 -6.82 -3.12 -6.35
CA LYS A 58 -7.24 -4.44 -6.82
C LYS A 58 -6.20 -5.54 -6.56
N SER A 59 -4.90 -5.20 -6.62
CA SER A 59 -3.84 -6.16 -6.29
C SER A 59 -2.60 -5.50 -5.69
N LEU A 60 -2.03 -6.15 -4.69
CA LEU A 60 -0.73 -5.85 -4.10
C LEU A 60 0.19 -7.07 -4.26
N ALA A 61 1.31 -6.89 -4.95
CA ALA A 61 2.37 -7.88 -5.04
C ALA A 61 3.63 -7.35 -4.33
N MET A 62 4.24 -8.19 -3.50
CA MET A 62 5.44 -7.83 -2.73
C MET A 62 6.56 -8.85 -2.96
N ASP A 63 7.75 -8.35 -3.26
CA ASP A 63 9.00 -9.12 -3.26
C ASP A 63 10.02 -8.41 -2.38
N GLY A 64 9.71 -8.38 -1.08
CA GLY A 64 10.36 -7.55 -0.07
C GLY A 64 9.65 -6.20 0.14
N GLY A 65 10.27 -5.34 0.94
CA GLY A 65 9.72 -4.03 1.29
C GLY A 65 8.57 -4.06 2.29
N SER A 66 7.95 -2.90 2.49
CA SER A 66 6.95 -2.71 3.54
C SER A 66 5.80 -1.79 3.13
N VAL A 67 4.65 -2.00 3.76
CA VAL A 67 3.54 -1.05 3.83
C VAL A 67 3.43 -0.57 5.27
N GLY A 68 3.44 0.75 5.48
CA GLY A 68 3.13 1.35 6.77
C GLY A 68 1.85 2.15 6.74
N PHE A 69 1.18 2.21 7.90
CA PHE A 69 -0.06 2.95 8.11
C PHE A 69 0.27 4.25 8.86
N SER A 70 -0.33 5.37 8.46
CA SER A 70 -0.03 6.67 9.06
C SER A 70 -0.48 6.74 10.52
N GLU A 71 0.23 7.53 11.33
CA GLU A 71 0.06 7.53 12.79
C GLU A 71 -1.18 8.28 13.31
N ASP A 72 -1.93 8.95 12.43
CA ASP A 72 -2.99 9.90 12.78
C ASP A 72 -4.32 9.25 13.23
N ALA A 73 -4.63 8.07 12.71
CA ALA A 73 -5.79 7.25 13.08
C ALA A 73 -5.53 5.79 12.69
N PHE A 74 -6.29 4.83 13.19
CA PHE A 74 -6.22 3.46 12.65
C PHE A 74 -6.87 3.39 11.27
N HIS A 75 -6.19 2.76 10.32
CA HIS A 75 -6.60 2.73 8.91
C HIS A 75 -6.76 1.30 8.39
N THR A 76 -7.60 1.15 7.37
CA THR A 76 -7.82 -0.09 6.65
C THR A 76 -7.22 -0.04 5.25
N LEU A 77 -6.36 -1.01 4.95
CA LEU A 77 -5.94 -1.32 3.59
C LEU A 77 -6.78 -2.49 3.07
N THR A 78 -7.63 -2.25 2.08
CA THR A 78 -8.37 -3.30 1.38
C THR A 78 -7.69 -3.69 0.07
N VAL A 79 -7.35 -4.96 -0.10
CA VAL A 79 -6.75 -5.50 -1.32
C VAL A 79 -7.59 -6.62 -1.91
N GLY A 80 -7.79 -6.60 -3.23
CA GLY A 80 -8.50 -7.70 -3.91
C GLY A 80 -7.65 -8.98 -3.99
N ARG A 81 -6.34 -8.83 -4.19
CA ARG A 81 -5.37 -9.93 -4.16
C ARG A 81 -4.08 -9.47 -3.49
N LEU A 82 -3.55 -10.30 -2.61
CA LEU A 82 -2.25 -10.12 -1.99
C LEU A 82 -1.34 -11.28 -2.38
N SER A 83 -0.13 -11.01 -2.84
CA SER A 83 0.80 -12.08 -3.20
C SER A 83 2.26 -11.76 -2.83
N GLY A 84 3.00 -12.80 -2.47
CA GLY A 84 4.45 -12.74 -2.28
C GLY A 84 4.85 -12.52 -0.81
N ARG A 85 5.95 -11.80 -0.59
CA ARG A 85 6.54 -11.64 0.75
C ARG A 85 6.87 -10.18 1.02
N GLY A 86 6.42 -9.67 2.16
CA GLY A 86 6.71 -8.31 2.60
C GLY A 86 6.35 -8.10 4.07
N VAL A 87 6.44 -6.86 4.53
CA VAL A 87 6.11 -6.46 5.91
C VAL A 87 4.95 -5.46 5.90
N PHE A 88 4.07 -5.56 6.90
CA PHE A 88 3.06 -4.56 7.18
C PHE A 88 3.33 -3.98 8.57
N ASP A 89 3.69 -2.69 8.62
CA ASP A 89 3.93 -1.96 9.86
C ASP A 89 2.59 -1.46 10.40
N MET A 90 1.89 -2.32 11.13
CA MET A 90 0.55 -2.07 11.68
C MET A 90 0.61 -1.68 13.16
N ARG A 91 -0.25 -0.74 13.57
CA ARG A 91 -0.40 -0.33 14.98
C ARG A 91 -1.63 -0.99 15.59
N ILE A 92 -1.57 -1.17 16.91
CA ILE A 92 -2.66 -1.71 17.72
C ILE A 92 -2.73 -0.96 19.04
N ASP A 93 -3.94 -0.65 19.48
CA ASP A 93 -4.27 -0.26 20.84
C ASP A 93 -4.98 -1.45 21.50
N LEU A 94 -4.24 -2.12 22.40
CA LEU A 94 -4.69 -3.32 23.09
C LEU A 94 -5.72 -3.04 24.18
N ASP A 95 -5.75 -1.83 24.73
CA ASP A 95 -6.69 -1.47 25.80
C ASP A 95 -8.11 -1.27 25.22
N ASN A 96 -8.19 -0.69 24.03
CA ASN A 96 -9.45 -0.45 23.34
C ASN A 96 -9.81 -1.53 22.30
N GLY A 97 -8.89 -2.46 22.00
CA GLY A 97 -9.11 -3.54 21.04
C GLY A 97 -9.26 -3.06 19.59
N VAL A 98 -8.58 -1.97 19.24
CA VAL A 98 -8.62 -1.34 17.91
C VAL A 98 -7.21 -1.30 17.31
N GLY A 99 -7.11 -1.26 15.99
CA GLY A 99 -5.83 -1.32 15.30
C GLY A 99 -5.97 -1.07 13.80
N ASP A 100 -4.84 -0.93 13.13
CA ASP A 100 -4.79 -0.95 11.67
C ASP A 100 -5.28 -2.31 11.14
N LEU A 101 -5.89 -2.30 9.96
CA LEU A 101 -6.48 -3.49 9.36
C LEU A 101 -5.95 -3.71 7.94
N LEU A 102 -5.44 -4.92 7.70
CA LEU A 102 -5.26 -5.45 6.34
C LEU A 102 -6.45 -6.35 6.00
N ASN A 103 -7.27 -5.92 5.06
CA ASN A 103 -8.43 -6.66 4.56
C ASN A 103 -8.15 -7.24 3.17
N VAL A 104 -7.98 -8.56 3.07
CA VAL A 104 -7.87 -9.25 1.78
C VAL A 104 -9.25 -9.73 1.35
N ALA A 105 -9.87 -9.02 0.41
CA ALA A 105 -11.23 -9.29 -0.04
C ALA A 105 -11.33 -10.51 -1.00
N GLY A 106 -10.20 -10.94 -1.57
CA GLY A 106 -10.11 -12.10 -2.45
C GLY A 106 -9.07 -13.10 -1.95
N GLU A 107 -7.96 -13.21 -2.66
CA GLU A 107 -6.96 -14.26 -2.43
C GLU A 107 -5.66 -13.70 -1.84
N ALA A 108 -5.06 -14.45 -0.92
CA ALA A 108 -3.71 -14.22 -0.40
C ALA A 108 -2.82 -15.46 -0.65
N THR A 109 -1.64 -15.27 -1.25
CA THR A 109 -0.70 -16.35 -1.61
C THR A 109 0.75 -16.05 -1.29
#